data_AF-A0A9D6CKU3-F1
#
_entry.id   AF-A0A9D6CKU3-F1
#
_cell.length_a   1.000
_cell.length_b   1.000
_cell.length_c   1.000
_cell.angle_alpha   90.00
_cell.angle_beta   90.00
_cell.angle_gamma   90.00
#
_symmetry.space_group_name_H-M   'P 1'
#
loop_
_entity.id
_entity.type
_entity.pdbx_description
1 polymer ?
#
loop_
_entity_poly.entity_id
_entity_poly.type
_entity_poly.pdbx_seq_one_letter_code
_entity_poly.pdbx_strand_id
1 'polypeptide(L)'
;MSGGFLRRISSPTRGMTQSASRSLSAIWREACAKRGSSRSVVGTAAIPTRYAHAASTATTTTCASGRADQASIARMKGDGSSVRLDACPRIPRWYLAAMTQLIDAMLLWPSPVVVLFVTGVWALVAFVIHRFVVPVICGADGRKLGRFEAEVTSQVALAFGLLISFNAVWLWDRNERVQGAVVDEAAALSAIVDEAEDLPPEQRAVVLERTAAYVRHLVSVEWPTLAESATDRNRPPQLVALRTAVRSTGVDELKELWKAADDARDLRIRDGLRIMTPPRWGVVVILATLLLVSIGALHGESRRGRVLALTLVTLAISACFGVIAVQARPFAGAFRIEPTELREVLGRLETAPSRT
;
A
#
# COMPACT_ATOMS: atom_id res chain seq x y z
N MET A 1 -48.57 7.81 -52.49
CA MET A 1 -48.71 6.67 -53.43
C MET A 1 -47.37 5.94 -53.44
N SER A 2 -47.24 4.91 -52.60
CA SER A 2 -47.38 3.49 -52.99
C SER A 2 -46.18 3.07 -53.83
N GLY A 3 -45.19 2.35 -53.28
CA GLY A 3 -45.24 0.90 -52.99
C GLY A 3 -44.20 0.28 -53.93
N GLY A 4 -43.16 -0.44 -53.50
CA GLY A 4 -43.18 -1.62 -52.65
C GLY A 4 -42.96 -2.84 -53.55
N PHE A 5 -41.76 -3.44 -53.56
CA PHE A 5 -41.66 -4.87 -53.84
C PHE A 5 -40.45 -5.50 -53.14
N LEU A 6 -40.80 -6.43 -52.26
CA LEU A 6 -39.96 -7.28 -51.44
C LEU A 6 -39.38 -8.41 -52.29
N ARG A 7 -38.13 -8.82 -51.99
CA ARG A 7 -37.82 -10.26 -51.94
C ARG A 7 -37.02 -10.61 -50.68
N ARG A 8 -37.74 -11.35 -49.85
CA ARG A 8 -37.42 -12.15 -48.66
C ARG A 8 -36.38 -13.23 -49.00
N ILE A 9 -35.53 -13.63 -48.03
CA ILE A 9 -35.16 -15.02 -47.70
C ILE A 9 -34.42 -15.05 -46.34
N SER A 10 -35.08 -15.68 -45.36
CA SER A 10 -34.65 -16.44 -44.17
C SER A 10 -33.37 -16.10 -43.37
N SER A 11 -33.59 -15.85 -42.07
CA SER A 11 -32.69 -16.26 -40.97
C SER A 11 -32.67 -17.80 -40.85
N PRO A 12 -31.55 -18.46 -40.46
CA PRO A 12 -31.24 -18.56 -39.02
C PRO A 12 -29.73 -18.67 -38.68
N THR A 13 -29.31 -18.21 -37.50
CA THR A 13 -28.49 -18.99 -36.54
C THR A 13 -28.04 -18.13 -35.36
N ARG A 14 -28.77 -18.28 -34.25
CA ARG A 14 -28.19 -18.21 -32.91
C ARG A 14 -27.15 -19.33 -32.83
N GLY A 15 -25.88 -19.02 -32.56
CA GLY A 15 -24.89 -20.08 -32.42
C GLY A 15 -23.45 -19.60 -32.32
N MET A 16 -23.11 -18.75 -31.34
CA MET A 16 -21.69 -18.55 -31.01
C MET A 16 -21.39 -18.14 -29.56
N THR A 17 -22.38 -18.13 -28.67
CA THR A 17 -22.19 -17.84 -27.23
C THR A 17 -22.50 -19.02 -26.31
N GLN A 18 -22.84 -20.20 -26.83
CA GLN A 18 -23.15 -21.41 -26.04
C GLN A 18 -22.06 -22.50 -26.01
N SER A 19 -21.04 -22.42 -26.86
CA SER A 19 -20.00 -23.48 -26.93
C SER A 19 -18.96 -23.37 -25.79
N ALA A 20 -18.62 -22.16 -25.36
CA ALA A 20 -17.63 -21.95 -24.29
C ALA A 20 -18.19 -22.22 -22.86
N SER A 21 -19.50 -22.07 -22.62
CA SER A 21 -20.11 -22.30 -21.31
C SER A 21 -20.45 -23.77 -21.02
N ARG A 22 -20.59 -24.60 -22.06
CA ARG A 22 -20.81 -26.05 -21.92
C ARG A 22 -19.54 -26.81 -21.51
N SER A 23 -18.35 -26.30 -21.86
CA SER A 23 -17.08 -26.94 -21.51
C SER A 23 -16.73 -26.81 -20.02
N LEU A 24 -16.93 -25.63 -19.42
CA LEU A 24 -16.61 -25.39 -18.01
C LEU A 24 -17.57 -26.09 -17.04
N SER A 25 -18.85 -26.19 -17.39
CA SER A 25 -19.84 -26.91 -16.55
C SER A 25 -19.71 -28.43 -16.62
N ALA A 26 -19.09 -28.99 -17.67
CA ALA A 26 -18.75 -30.41 -17.76
C ALA A 26 -17.53 -30.74 -16.87
N ILE A 27 -16.49 -29.90 -16.93
CA ILE A 27 -15.27 -30.04 -16.12
C ILE A 27 -15.57 -29.92 -14.61
N TRP A 28 -16.52 -29.03 -14.24
CA TRP A 28 -16.93 -28.88 -12.84
C TRP A 28 -17.78 -30.06 -12.33
N ARG A 29 -18.60 -30.68 -13.19
CA ARG A 29 -19.41 -31.85 -12.81
C ARG A 29 -18.57 -33.12 -12.63
N GLU A 30 -17.52 -33.32 -13.42
CA GLU A 30 -16.58 -34.43 -13.22
C GLU A 30 -15.75 -34.27 -11.94
N ALA A 31 -15.41 -33.04 -11.55
CA ALA A 31 -14.71 -32.76 -10.30
C ALA A 31 -15.58 -33.01 -9.05
N CYS A 32 -16.88 -32.73 -9.11
CA CYS A 32 -17.81 -33.02 -8.02
C CYS A 32 -18.18 -34.51 -7.93
N ALA A 33 -18.27 -35.23 -9.05
CA ALA A 33 -18.60 -36.67 -9.06
C ALA A 33 -17.51 -37.55 -8.42
N LYS A 34 -16.25 -37.09 -8.38
CA LYS A 34 -15.14 -37.82 -7.74
C LYS A 34 -15.01 -37.61 -6.23
N ARG A 35 -15.86 -36.78 -5.61
CA ARG A 35 -15.72 -36.40 -4.19
C ARG A 35 -16.97 -36.70 -3.33
N GLY A 36 -17.71 -37.76 -3.67
CA GLY A 36 -18.87 -38.18 -2.86
C GLY A 36 -19.32 -39.62 -3.10
N SER A 37 -18.74 -40.57 -2.37
CA SER A 37 -19.34 -41.88 -2.06
C SER A 37 -18.52 -42.52 -0.93
N SER A 38 -18.86 -42.32 0.34
CA SER A 38 -19.58 -43.27 1.20
C SER A 38 -19.27 -42.82 2.66
N ARG A 39 -20.08 -42.96 3.71
CA ARG A 39 -21.40 -43.53 3.98
C ARG A 39 -21.89 -42.86 5.29
N SER A 40 -23.20 -42.78 5.43
CA SER A 40 -24.01 -42.28 6.56
C SER A 40 -23.87 -43.06 7.86
N VAL A 41 -23.98 -42.38 9.03
CA VAL A 41 -24.74 -42.84 10.21
C VAL A 41 -25.33 -41.63 10.96
N VAL A 42 -26.55 -41.85 11.45
CA VAL A 42 -27.55 -41.00 12.12
C VAL A 42 -27.12 -40.54 13.52
N GLY A 43 -27.63 -39.39 14.00
CA GLY A 43 -27.64 -39.11 15.45
C GLY A 43 -27.96 -37.68 15.85
N THR A 44 -29.06 -37.53 16.58
CA THR A 44 -29.75 -36.32 17.06
C THR A 44 -29.04 -35.63 18.24
N ALA A 45 -29.36 -34.34 18.45
CA ALA A 45 -29.46 -33.61 19.72
C ALA A 45 -28.28 -32.72 20.23
N ALA A 46 -28.68 -31.47 20.50
CA ALA A 46 -28.38 -30.61 21.66
C ALA A 46 -26.99 -29.94 21.87
N ILE A 47 -27.10 -28.61 22.07
CA ILE A 47 -26.21 -27.56 22.63
C ILE A 47 -25.51 -28.05 23.92
N PRO A 48 -24.21 -27.75 24.25
CA PRO A 48 -23.80 -26.41 24.72
C PRO A 48 -22.32 -25.95 24.59
N THR A 49 -22.18 -24.67 24.98
CA THR A 49 -21.02 -23.80 25.30
C THR A 49 -19.65 -24.39 25.74
N ARG A 50 -18.62 -23.58 25.40
CA ARG A 50 -17.39 -23.19 26.16
C ARG A 50 -16.06 -23.98 25.97
N TYR A 51 -14.98 -23.18 26.01
CA TYR A 51 -13.53 -23.44 26.14
C TYR A 51 -12.80 -23.91 24.85
N ALA A 52 -11.80 -23.16 24.36
CA ALA A 52 -10.42 -23.02 24.82
C ALA A 52 -9.49 -24.18 24.38
N HIS A 53 -8.32 -23.78 23.83
CA HIS A 53 -7.05 -24.49 23.66
C HIS A 53 -7.01 -25.91 23.06
N ALA A 54 -6.37 -26.03 21.88
CA ALA A 54 -5.40 -27.08 21.46
C ALA A 54 -5.12 -26.85 19.95
N ALA A 55 -3.92 -26.76 19.38
CA ALA A 55 -2.65 -27.45 19.64
C ALA A 55 -2.75 -28.97 19.54
N SER A 56 -2.76 -29.49 18.32
CA SER A 56 -2.21 -30.78 17.85
C SER A 56 -2.58 -30.88 16.35
N THR A 57 -1.91 -31.55 15.41
CA THR A 57 -1.12 -32.78 15.48
C THR A 57 -0.46 -32.93 14.11
N ALA A 58 0.85 -33.22 14.06
CA ALA A 58 1.47 -33.81 12.88
C ALA A 58 1.89 -35.24 13.24
N THR A 59 1.48 -36.14 12.36
CA THR A 59 1.37 -37.59 12.47
C THR A 59 2.69 -38.31 12.78
N THR A 60 2.63 -39.20 13.77
CA THR A 60 3.63 -40.24 14.04
C THR A 60 3.48 -41.37 13.03
N THR A 61 4.55 -41.76 12.34
CA THR A 61 4.69 -43.11 11.76
C THR A 61 6.04 -43.65 12.15
N THR A 62 5.99 -44.73 12.92
CA THR A 62 7.12 -45.47 13.50
C THR A 62 7.78 -46.34 12.44
N CYS A 63 9.11 -46.33 12.35
CA CYS A 63 9.89 -47.46 11.87
C CYS A 63 11.20 -47.63 12.66
N ALA A 64 11.59 -48.89 12.79
CA ALA A 64 12.46 -49.49 13.79
C ALA A 64 13.93 -49.00 13.84
N SER A 65 14.47 -49.05 15.06
CA SER A 65 15.83 -49.37 15.50
C SER A 65 16.99 -49.30 14.48
N GLY A 66 17.86 -48.31 14.67
CA GLY A 66 19.24 -48.31 14.17
C GLY A 66 20.10 -47.45 15.09
N ARG A 67 20.96 -48.09 15.88
CA ARG A 67 21.90 -47.43 16.79
C ARG A 67 22.99 -46.76 15.93
N ALA A 68 22.71 -45.54 15.43
CA ALA A 68 23.66 -44.77 14.64
C ALA A 68 24.61 -43.99 15.56
N ASP A 69 25.88 -44.23 15.31
CA ASP A 69 27.06 -43.94 16.12
C ASP A 69 27.33 -42.43 16.27
N GLN A 70 27.36 -41.90 17.50
CA GLN A 70 27.60 -40.48 17.81
C GLN A 70 28.94 -39.95 17.26
N ALA A 71 29.88 -40.84 16.93
CA ALA A 71 31.15 -40.49 16.30
C ALA A 71 31.00 -39.91 14.87
N SER A 72 29.91 -40.23 14.16
CA SER A 72 29.64 -39.73 12.81
C SER A 72 29.08 -38.30 12.79
N ILE A 73 28.30 -37.91 13.80
CA ILE A 73 27.81 -36.53 13.98
C ILE A 73 28.97 -35.59 14.38
N ALA A 74 29.95 -36.09 15.13
CA ALA A 74 31.14 -35.32 15.50
C ALA A 74 32.06 -35.00 14.30
N ARG A 75 32.04 -35.83 13.25
CA ARG A 75 32.90 -35.63 12.06
C ARG A 75 32.33 -34.62 11.06
N MET A 76 31.03 -34.29 11.12
CA MET A 76 30.41 -33.18 10.36
C MET A 76 30.56 -31.80 11.03
N LYS A 77 31.04 -31.74 12.29
CA LYS A 77 31.39 -30.48 12.96
C LYS A 77 32.79 -29.95 12.59
N GLY A 78 33.51 -30.66 11.73
CA GLY A 78 34.86 -30.35 11.29
C GLY A 78 34.94 -29.86 9.84
N ASP A 79 34.11 -28.89 9.45
CA ASP A 79 34.46 -27.98 8.34
C ASP A 79 33.74 -26.64 8.54
N GLY A 80 34.12 -25.97 9.63
CA GLY A 80 33.69 -24.63 9.94
C GLY A 80 34.43 -23.61 9.07
N SER A 81 34.30 -23.69 7.75
CA SER A 81 34.54 -22.53 6.91
C SER A 81 33.45 -21.52 7.24
N SER A 82 33.75 -20.65 8.21
CA SER A 82 33.00 -19.43 8.44
C SER A 82 33.02 -18.64 7.13
N VAL A 83 31.96 -18.79 6.33
CA VAL A 83 31.68 -17.86 5.24
C VAL A 83 31.46 -16.52 5.91
N ARG A 84 32.54 -15.73 6.02
CA ARG A 84 32.49 -14.35 6.43
C ARG A 84 31.60 -13.63 5.43
N LEU A 85 30.32 -13.46 5.79
CA LEU A 85 29.37 -12.53 5.17
C LEU A 85 29.76 -11.06 5.49
N ASP A 86 31.06 -10.77 5.61
CA ASP A 86 31.61 -9.44 5.91
C ASP A 86 31.79 -8.60 4.63
N ALA A 87 31.48 -9.15 3.45
CA ALA A 87 31.66 -8.49 2.16
C ALA A 87 30.35 -7.97 1.54
N CYS A 88 29.31 -7.70 2.34
CA CYS A 88 28.21 -6.87 1.85
C CYS A 88 28.66 -5.40 1.97
N PRO A 89 28.86 -4.64 0.87
CA PRO A 89 29.23 -3.24 0.96
C PRO A 89 28.15 -2.51 1.78
N ARG A 90 28.51 -2.07 2.99
CA ARG A 90 27.63 -1.23 3.80
C ARG A 90 27.39 0.06 3.03
N ILE A 91 26.18 0.22 2.49
CA ILE A 91 25.76 1.47 1.86
C ILE A 91 26.00 2.59 2.89
N PRO A 92 26.78 3.63 2.55
CA PRO A 92 27.10 4.68 3.50
C PRO A 92 25.83 5.35 4.03
N ARG A 93 25.75 5.58 5.35
CA ARG A 93 24.56 6.19 5.99
C ARG A 93 24.21 7.57 5.41
N TRP A 94 25.22 8.33 4.98
CA TRP A 94 25.03 9.64 4.36
C TRP A 94 24.31 9.56 3.00
N TYR A 95 24.50 8.48 2.23
CA TYR A 95 23.84 8.28 0.95
C TYR A 95 22.34 8.07 1.15
N LEU A 96 21.97 7.23 2.12
CA LEU A 96 20.58 7.00 2.47
C LEU A 96 19.90 8.28 2.97
N ALA A 97 20.59 9.09 3.78
CA ALA A 97 20.08 10.36 4.29
C ALA A 97 19.92 11.43 3.21
N ALA A 98 20.92 11.60 2.33
CA ALA A 98 20.85 12.54 1.21
C ALA A 98 19.73 12.17 0.23
N MET A 99 19.56 10.87 -0.04
CA MET A 99 18.49 10.39 -0.90
C MET A 99 17.11 10.65 -0.29
N THR A 100 16.92 10.43 1.01
CA THR A 100 15.65 10.76 1.68
C THR A 100 15.35 12.25 1.63
N GLN A 101 16.34 13.11 1.87
CA GLN A 101 16.15 14.56 1.82
C GLN A 101 15.79 15.05 0.42
N LEU A 102 16.45 14.52 -0.61
CA LEU A 102 16.16 14.86 -2.01
C LEU A 102 14.73 14.45 -2.39
N ILE A 103 14.34 13.22 -2.03
CA ILE A 103 12.98 12.71 -2.28
C ILE A 103 11.96 13.59 -1.55
N ASP A 104 12.20 13.90 -0.28
CA ASP A 104 11.28 14.71 0.51
C ASP A 104 11.12 16.13 -0.06
N ALA A 105 12.21 16.76 -0.47
CA ALA A 105 12.17 18.07 -1.13
C ALA A 105 11.43 18.02 -2.46
N MET A 106 11.64 16.97 -3.26
CA MET A 106 10.94 16.77 -4.53
C MET A 106 9.44 16.58 -4.32
N LEU A 107 9.03 15.80 -3.32
CA LEU A 107 7.61 15.47 -3.08
C LEU A 107 6.79 16.67 -2.60
N LEU A 108 7.43 17.70 -2.06
CA LEU A 108 6.78 18.96 -1.66
C LEU A 108 6.46 19.88 -2.85
N TRP A 109 7.02 19.62 -4.03
CA TRP A 109 6.74 20.41 -5.22
C TRP A 109 5.29 20.21 -5.72
N PRO A 110 4.73 21.16 -6.48
CA PRO A 110 3.42 20.98 -7.11
C PRO A 110 3.37 19.68 -7.91
N SER A 111 2.30 18.90 -7.77
CA SER A 111 2.18 17.56 -8.36
C SER A 111 2.48 17.51 -9.88
N PRO A 112 2.07 18.49 -10.71
CA PRO A 112 2.45 18.51 -12.12
C PRO A 112 3.97 18.62 -12.33
N VAL A 113 4.66 19.42 -11.51
CA VAL A 113 6.12 19.59 -11.58
C VAL A 113 6.82 18.29 -11.23
N VAL A 114 6.34 17.56 -10.22
CA VAL A 114 6.87 16.24 -9.84
C VAL A 114 6.71 15.24 -10.98
N VAL A 115 5.54 15.16 -11.60
CA VAL A 115 5.29 14.24 -12.73
C VAL A 115 6.18 14.58 -13.92
N LEU A 116 6.32 15.86 -14.25
CA LEU A 116 7.22 16.31 -15.32
C LEU A 116 8.68 16.01 -15.00
N PHE A 117 9.12 16.24 -13.76
CA PHE A 117 10.47 15.94 -13.32
C PHE A 117 10.77 14.44 -13.41
N VAL A 118 9.90 13.59 -12.86
CA VAL A 118 10.00 12.12 -12.94
C VAL A 118 10.04 11.65 -14.39
N THR A 119 9.17 12.19 -15.24
CA THR A 119 9.15 11.88 -16.68
C THR A 119 10.45 12.30 -17.36
N GLY A 120 10.97 13.49 -17.04
CA GLY A 120 12.25 13.99 -17.55
C GLY A 120 13.43 13.12 -17.13
N VAL A 121 13.48 12.68 -15.88
CA VAL A 121 14.51 11.76 -15.37
C VAL A 121 14.46 10.43 -16.11
N TRP A 122 13.29 9.81 -16.24
CA TRP A 122 13.15 8.54 -16.96
C TRP A 122 13.40 8.68 -18.47
N ALA A 123 13.02 9.80 -19.08
CA ALA A 123 13.35 10.11 -20.47
C ALA A 123 14.86 10.28 -20.68
N LEU A 124 15.57 10.91 -19.73
CA LEU A 124 17.02 11.02 -19.76
C LEU A 124 17.68 9.64 -19.63
N VAL A 125 17.21 8.80 -18.70
CA VAL A 125 17.69 7.41 -18.56
C VAL A 125 17.47 6.62 -19.85
N ALA A 126 16.28 6.69 -20.44
CA ALA A 126 15.97 6.04 -21.71
C ALA A 126 16.82 6.57 -22.87
N PHE A 127 17.09 7.88 -22.91
CA PHE A 127 17.98 8.49 -23.89
C PHE A 127 19.43 7.98 -23.73
N VAL A 128 19.95 7.93 -22.51
CA VAL A 128 21.29 7.40 -22.21
C VAL A 128 21.38 5.93 -22.62
N ILE A 129 20.35 5.14 -22.29
CA ILE A 129 20.27 3.72 -22.70
C ILE A 129 20.28 3.60 -24.23
N HIS A 130 19.43 4.36 -24.92
CA HIS A 130 19.36 4.36 -26.37
C HIS A 130 20.69 4.76 -27.02
N ARG A 131 21.36 5.78 -26.50
CA ARG A 131 22.52 6.43 -27.15
C ARG A 131 23.86 5.78 -26.81
N PHE A 132 23.99 5.20 -25.63
CA PHE A 132 25.27 4.67 -25.11
C PHE A 132 25.18 3.18 -24.79
N VAL A 133 24.20 2.76 -23.98
CA VAL A 133 24.14 1.38 -23.46
C VAL A 133 23.86 0.38 -24.58
N VAL A 134 22.80 0.58 -25.36
CA VAL A 134 22.41 -0.38 -26.40
C VAL A 134 23.48 -0.50 -27.51
N PRO A 135 24.11 0.59 -28.02
CA PRO A 135 25.22 0.45 -28.97
C PRO A 135 26.43 -0.30 -28.42
N VAL A 136 26.73 -0.19 -27.12
CA VAL A 136 27.82 -0.95 -26.48
C VAL A 136 27.48 -2.45 -26.41
N ILE A 137 26.25 -2.79 -26.05
CA ILE A 137 25.78 -4.18 -25.91
C ILE A 137 25.57 -4.84 -27.27
N CYS A 138 24.79 -4.22 -28.16
CA CYS A 138 24.36 -4.78 -29.44
C CYS A 138 25.28 -4.42 -30.62
N GLY A 139 26.27 -3.54 -30.44
CA GLY A 139 27.13 -3.04 -31.51
C GLY A 139 26.45 -1.96 -32.37
N ALA A 140 27.22 -1.29 -33.23
CA ALA A 140 26.73 -0.20 -34.10
C ALA A 140 25.58 -0.66 -35.03
N ASP A 141 25.64 -1.90 -35.48
CA ASP A 141 24.65 -2.53 -36.37
C ASP A 141 23.55 -3.30 -35.62
N GLY A 142 23.61 -3.37 -34.28
CA GLY A 142 22.63 -4.11 -33.48
C GLY A 142 22.80 -5.64 -33.44
N ARG A 143 23.75 -6.20 -34.20
CA ARG A 143 23.92 -7.66 -34.39
C ARG A 143 24.90 -8.35 -33.42
N LYS A 144 25.64 -7.61 -32.59
CA LYS A 144 26.73 -8.16 -31.74
C LYS A 144 26.24 -9.11 -30.65
N LEU A 145 25.03 -8.87 -30.12
CA LEU A 145 24.43 -9.68 -29.05
C LEU A 145 23.77 -10.96 -29.58
N GLY A 146 23.51 -11.05 -30.89
CA GLY A 146 22.65 -12.08 -31.46
C GLY A 146 21.17 -11.90 -31.13
N ARG A 147 20.37 -12.97 -31.22
CA ARG A 147 18.94 -12.94 -30.90
C ARG A 147 18.75 -12.87 -29.39
N PHE A 148 18.39 -11.69 -28.88
CA PHE A 148 17.95 -11.53 -27.50
C PHE A 148 16.56 -12.13 -27.32
N GLU A 149 16.41 -13.07 -26.38
CA GLU A 149 15.14 -13.75 -26.15
C GLU A 149 14.12 -12.79 -25.52
N ALA A 150 12.97 -12.64 -26.19
CA ALA A 150 11.87 -11.79 -25.70
C ALA A 150 11.36 -12.24 -24.31
N GLU A 151 11.56 -13.51 -23.97
CA GLU A 151 11.16 -14.10 -22.69
C GLU A 151 11.90 -13.49 -21.49
N VAL A 152 13.17 -13.11 -21.63
CA VAL A 152 13.88 -12.44 -20.52
C VAL A 152 13.26 -11.06 -20.26
N THR A 153 12.86 -10.36 -21.33
CA THR A 153 12.21 -9.05 -21.21
C THR A 153 10.83 -9.17 -20.56
N SER A 154 10.05 -10.20 -20.94
CA SER A 154 8.74 -10.43 -20.35
C SER A 154 8.86 -10.70 -18.84
N GLN A 155 9.82 -11.52 -18.41
CA GLN A 155 10.06 -11.83 -17.00
C GLN A 155 10.46 -10.59 -16.18
N VAL A 156 11.37 -9.76 -16.71
CA VAL A 156 11.76 -8.49 -16.05
C VAL A 156 10.57 -7.53 -15.96
N ALA A 157 9.77 -7.42 -17.02
CA ALA A 157 8.57 -6.58 -17.03
C ALA A 157 7.54 -7.05 -15.99
N LEU A 158 7.36 -8.37 -15.87
CA LEU A 158 6.44 -8.99 -14.92
C LEU A 158 6.90 -8.76 -13.47
N ALA A 159 8.19 -8.93 -13.20
CA ALA A 159 8.78 -8.64 -11.89
C ALA A 159 8.61 -7.15 -11.51
N PHE A 160 8.85 -6.24 -12.46
CA PHE A 160 8.66 -4.80 -12.23
C PHE A 160 7.19 -4.46 -11.94
N GLY A 161 6.27 -4.94 -12.78
CA GLY A 161 4.84 -4.69 -12.63
C GLY A 161 4.28 -5.21 -11.31
N LEU A 162 4.69 -6.42 -10.89
CA LEU A 162 4.29 -6.99 -9.61
C LEU A 162 4.81 -6.17 -8.42
N LEU A 163 6.08 -5.78 -8.46
CA LEU A 163 6.69 -4.97 -7.40
C LEU A 163 6.01 -3.59 -7.29
N ILE A 164 5.77 -2.92 -8.41
CA ILE A 164 5.03 -1.64 -8.43
C ILE A 164 3.63 -1.80 -7.86
N SER A 165 2.92 -2.87 -8.25
CA SER A 165 1.56 -3.14 -7.77
C SER A 165 1.51 -3.30 -6.25
N PHE A 166 2.46 -4.04 -5.66
CA PHE A 166 2.53 -4.17 -4.20
C PHE A 166 2.88 -2.87 -3.48
N ASN A 167 3.72 -2.03 -4.06
CA ASN A 167 4.00 -0.70 -3.50
C ASN A 167 2.76 0.20 -3.58
N ALA A 168 1.99 0.13 -4.66
CA ALA A 168 0.75 0.88 -4.81
C ALA A 168 -0.30 0.46 -3.76
N VAL A 169 -0.54 -0.85 -3.59
CA VAL A 169 -1.46 -1.36 -2.57
C VAL A 169 -1.05 -0.92 -1.16
N TRP A 170 0.23 -1.12 -0.81
CA TRP A 170 0.72 -0.67 0.50
C TRP A 170 0.51 0.83 0.75
N LEU A 171 0.65 1.64 -0.31
CA LEU A 171 0.49 3.08 -0.26
C LEU A 171 -0.97 3.49 -0.07
N TRP A 172 -1.88 2.87 -0.82
CA TRP A 172 -3.32 3.09 -0.68
C TRP A 172 -3.81 2.68 0.70
N ASP A 173 -3.50 1.47 1.16
CA ASP A 173 -3.89 0.99 2.49
C ASP A 173 -3.40 1.92 3.60
N ARG A 174 -2.18 2.48 3.45
CA ARG A 174 -1.65 3.45 4.41
C ARG A 174 -2.45 4.75 4.38
N ASN A 175 -2.73 5.29 3.21
CA ASN A 175 -3.49 6.54 3.09
C ASN A 175 -4.92 6.37 3.60
N GLU A 176 -5.57 5.23 3.33
CA GLU A 176 -6.89 4.88 3.89
C GLU A 176 -6.87 4.78 5.41
N ARG A 177 -5.85 4.12 6.02
CA ARG A 177 -5.71 4.09 7.48
C ARG A 177 -5.51 5.47 8.08
N VAL A 178 -4.71 6.33 7.44
CA VAL A 178 -4.49 7.70 7.92
C VAL A 178 -5.77 8.52 7.82
N GLN A 179 -6.50 8.41 6.72
CA GLN A 179 -7.80 9.06 6.56
C GLN A 179 -8.82 8.55 7.57
N GLY A 180 -8.90 7.24 7.78
CA GLY A 180 -9.74 6.61 8.79
C GLY A 180 -9.44 7.16 10.18
N ALA A 181 -8.16 7.26 10.56
CA ALA A 181 -7.78 7.84 11.86
C ALA A 181 -8.19 9.32 12.02
N VAL A 182 -8.21 10.11 10.95
CA VAL A 182 -8.74 11.50 11.01
C VAL A 182 -10.23 11.50 11.31
N VAL A 183 -10.97 10.62 10.63
CA VAL A 183 -12.42 10.47 10.82
C VAL A 183 -12.72 9.95 12.23
N ASP A 184 -11.99 8.94 12.69
CA ASP A 184 -12.16 8.35 14.02
C ASP A 184 -11.82 9.36 15.13
N GLU A 185 -10.77 10.17 14.96
CA GLU A 185 -10.43 11.25 15.89
C GLU A 185 -11.56 12.28 15.96
N ALA A 186 -12.07 12.73 14.80
CA ALA A 186 -13.18 13.67 14.75
C ALA A 186 -14.47 13.08 15.34
N ALA A 187 -14.78 11.81 15.07
CA ALA A 187 -15.96 11.12 15.59
C ALA A 187 -15.89 10.97 17.12
N ALA A 188 -14.75 10.57 17.67
CA ALA A 188 -14.55 10.48 19.11
C ALA A 188 -14.69 11.85 19.79
N LEU A 189 -14.11 12.91 19.21
CA LEU A 189 -14.27 14.27 19.71
C LEU A 189 -15.72 14.74 19.64
N SER A 190 -16.44 14.40 18.57
CA SER A 190 -17.87 14.67 18.43
C SER A 190 -18.67 14.02 19.54
N ALA A 191 -18.43 12.73 19.79
CA ALA A 191 -19.11 12.00 20.84
C ALA A 191 -18.82 12.57 22.24
N ILE A 192 -17.61 13.09 22.50
CA ILE A 192 -17.31 13.82 23.74
C ILE A 192 -18.21 15.06 23.88
N VAL A 193 -18.46 15.78 22.78
CA VAL A 193 -19.32 16.97 22.80
C VAL A 193 -20.76 16.59 23.09
N ASP A 194 -21.26 15.54 22.45
CA ASP A 194 -22.63 15.06 22.63
C ASP A 194 -22.85 14.51 24.05
N GLU A 195 -21.94 13.67 24.55
CA GLU A 195 -22.00 13.09 25.91
C GLU A 195 -21.79 14.15 27.01
N ALA A 196 -21.10 15.25 26.71
CA ALA A 196 -20.95 16.35 27.67
C ALA A 196 -22.27 17.07 27.96
N GLU A 197 -23.31 16.94 27.13
CA GLU A 197 -24.62 17.56 27.36
C GLU A 197 -25.28 17.05 28.65
N ASP A 198 -25.07 15.78 28.99
CA ASP A 198 -25.63 15.11 30.17
C ASP A 198 -24.87 15.44 31.48
N LEU A 199 -23.75 16.16 31.38
CA LEU A 199 -22.97 16.56 32.55
C LEU A 199 -23.61 17.74 33.31
N PRO A 200 -23.29 17.89 34.62
CA PRO A 200 -23.60 19.11 35.36
C PRO A 200 -23.06 20.36 34.65
N PRO A 201 -23.75 21.52 34.69
CA PRO A 201 -23.41 22.70 33.90
C PRO A 201 -21.94 23.15 34.01
N GLU A 202 -21.37 23.10 35.22
CA GLU A 202 -19.97 23.48 35.46
C GLU A 202 -18.99 22.52 34.75
N GLN A 203 -19.21 21.21 34.86
CA GLN A 203 -18.36 20.20 34.23
C GLN A 203 -18.54 20.21 32.71
N ARG A 204 -19.77 20.35 32.22
CA ARG A 204 -20.09 20.50 30.79
C ARG A 204 -19.30 21.65 30.18
N ALA A 205 -19.36 22.84 30.78
CA ALA A 205 -18.66 24.01 30.27
C ALA A 205 -17.14 23.78 30.17
N VAL A 206 -16.54 23.17 31.20
CA VAL A 206 -15.11 22.86 31.21
C VAL A 206 -14.73 21.84 30.14
N VAL A 207 -15.50 20.76 29.98
CA VAL A 207 -15.23 19.73 28.95
C VAL A 207 -15.34 20.34 27.56
N LEU A 208 -16.41 21.07 27.26
CA LEU A 208 -16.61 21.71 25.95
C LEU A 208 -15.51 22.74 25.63
N GLU A 209 -15.12 23.58 26.59
CA GLU A 209 -14.02 24.54 26.44
C GLU A 209 -12.70 23.83 26.13
N ARG A 210 -12.38 22.75 26.85
CA ARG A 210 -11.13 22.00 26.64
C ARG A 210 -11.13 21.24 25.31
N THR A 211 -12.28 20.70 24.90
CA THR A 211 -12.43 20.08 23.57
C THR A 211 -12.22 21.13 22.48
N ALA A 212 -12.88 22.30 22.57
CA ALA A 212 -12.70 23.38 21.60
C ALA A 212 -11.25 23.88 21.53
N ALA A 213 -10.58 24.05 22.68
CA ALA A 213 -9.18 24.43 22.74
C ALA A 213 -8.27 23.39 22.05
N TYR A 214 -8.54 22.10 22.24
CA TYR A 214 -7.81 21.03 21.58
C TYR A 214 -8.05 21.01 20.07
N VAL A 215 -9.30 21.01 19.61
CA VAL A 215 -9.62 20.98 18.17
C VAL A 215 -9.08 22.22 17.45
N ARG A 216 -9.15 23.40 18.08
CA ARG A 216 -8.56 24.62 17.54
C ARG A 216 -7.05 24.50 17.38
N HIS A 217 -6.35 24.01 18.40
CA HIS A 217 -4.90 23.76 18.32
C HIS A 217 -4.57 22.74 17.23
N LEU A 218 -5.33 21.66 17.15
CA LEU A 218 -5.16 20.60 16.17
C LEU A 218 -5.27 21.15 14.73
N VAL A 219 -6.30 21.93 14.42
CA VAL A 219 -6.55 22.48 13.07
C VAL A 219 -5.56 23.60 12.72
N SER A 220 -5.27 24.52 13.65
CA SER A 220 -4.50 25.73 13.35
C SER A 220 -2.99 25.60 13.54
N VAL A 221 -2.53 24.67 14.39
CA VAL A 221 -1.12 24.52 14.75
C VAL A 221 -0.59 23.15 14.35
N GLU A 222 -1.22 22.06 14.78
CA GLU A 222 -0.69 20.72 14.51
C GLU A 222 -0.82 20.36 13.02
N TRP A 223 -1.99 20.59 12.42
CA TRP A 223 -2.27 20.14 11.06
C TRP A 223 -1.31 20.70 9.99
N PRO A 224 -1.00 22.01 9.96
CA PRO A 224 -0.06 22.56 8.98
C PRO A 224 1.34 21.92 9.06
N THR A 225 1.79 21.53 10.25
CA THR A 225 3.12 20.92 10.45
C THR A 225 3.24 19.50 9.87
N LEU A 226 2.11 18.83 9.64
CA LEU A 226 2.08 17.46 9.09
C LEU A 226 2.56 17.42 7.63
N ALA A 227 2.29 18.47 6.87
CA ALA A 227 2.72 18.58 5.48
C ALA A 227 4.25 18.57 5.37
N GLU A 228 4.93 19.24 6.30
CA GLU A 228 6.38 19.37 6.35
C GLU A 228 7.06 18.23 7.13
N SER A 229 6.27 17.28 7.67
CA SER A 229 6.76 16.23 8.58
C SER A 229 7.48 16.75 9.82
N ALA A 230 7.14 17.97 10.24
CA ALA A 230 7.75 18.67 11.37
C ALA A 230 6.94 18.53 12.67
N THR A 231 5.81 17.82 12.64
CA THR A 231 4.90 17.67 13.78
C THR A 231 5.59 17.03 14.99
N ASP A 232 5.43 17.67 16.14
CA ASP A 232 5.83 17.08 17.42
C ASP A 232 4.97 15.85 17.72
N ARG A 233 5.63 14.72 17.99
CA ARG A 233 4.97 13.46 18.32
C ARG A 233 4.48 13.42 19.76
N ASN A 234 4.93 14.35 20.60
CA ASN A 234 4.44 14.48 21.97
C ASN A 234 2.95 14.89 21.98
N ARG A 235 2.27 14.58 23.08
CA ARG A 235 0.88 15.01 23.29
C ARG A 235 0.86 16.51 23.58
N PRO A 236 0.07 17.31 22.86
CA PRO A 236 0.03 18.74 23.09
C PRO A 236 -0.62 19.06 24.45
N PRO A 237 -0.27 20.18 25.10
CA PRO A 237 -0.85 20.58 26.39
C PRO A 237 -2.38 20.61 26.39
N GLN A 238 -3.01 20.96 25.27
CA GLN A 238 -4.45 21.03 25.09
C GLN A 238 -5.10 19.64 25.19
N LEU A 239 -4.48 18.61 24.59
CA LEU A 239 -4.95 17.23 24.69
C LEU A 239 -4.81 16.70 26.13
N VAL A 240 -3.72 17.07 26.81
CA VAL A 240 -3.50 16.72 28.22
C VAL A 240 -4.52 17.42 29.12
N ALA A 241 -4.85 18.69 28.85
CA ALA A 241 -5.86 19.43 29.59
C ALA A 241 -7.27 18.85 29.41
N LEU A 242 -7.62 18.44 28.18
CA LEU A 242 -8.86 17.73 27.88
C LEU A 242 -8.95 16.40 28.65
N ARG A 243 -7.87 15.62 28.66
CA ARG A 243 -7.79 14.38 29.46
C ARG A 243 -8.11 14.63 30.93
N THR A 244 -7.54 15.69 31.51
CA THR A 244 -7.75 16.04 32.91
C THR A 244 -9.19 16.45 33.18
N ALA A 245 -9.80 17.25 32.31
CA ALA A 245 -11.20 17.64 32.40
C ALA A 245 -12.13 16.42 32.32
N VAL A 246 -11.95 15.56 31.32
CA VAL A 246 -12.69 14.31 31.16
C VAL A 246 -12.55 13.39 32.38
N ARG A 247 -11.34 13.24 32.93
CA ARG A 247 -11.15 12.40 34.13
C ARG A 247 -11.85 12.96 35.36
N SER A 248 -11.97 14.28 35.47
CA SER A 248 -12.59 14.93 36.62
C SER A 248 -14.12 14.76 36.68
N THR A 249 -14.77 14.42 35.56
CA THR A 249 -16.22 14.16 35.54
C THR A 249 -16.58 12.84 36.22
N GLY A 250 -15.63 11.90 36.30
CA GLY A 250 -15.85 10.56 36.82
C GLY A 250 -16.53 9.60 35.84
N VAL A 251 -17.10 10.10 34.74
CA VAL A 251 -17.82 9.30 33.72
C VAL A 251 -16.84 8.45 32.92
N ASP A 252 -17.02 7.13 32.91
CA ASP A 252 -16.13 6.21 32.22
C ASP A 252 -16.25 6.30 30.69
N GLU A 253 -17.46 6.49 30.17
CA GLU A 253 -17.71 6.66 28.72
C GLU A 253 -16.87 7.82 28.13
N LEU A 254 -16.88 8.99 28.77
CA LEU A 254 -16.06 10.12 28.35
C LEU A 254 -14.55 9.82 28.36
N LYS A 255 -14.07 9.01 29.32
CA LYS A 255 -12.66 8.59 29.37
C LYS A 255 -12.32 7.65 28.21
N GLU A 256 -13.23 6.76 27.84
CA GLU A 256 -13.07 5.87 26.69
C GLU A 256 -13.07 6.65 25.37
N LEU A 257 -14.00 7.60 25.21
CA LEU A 257 -14.05 8.48 24.03
C LEU A 257 -12.78 9.36 23.91
N TRP A 258 -12.28 9.92 25.02
CA TRP A 258 -10.99 10.64 25.01
C TRP A 258 -9.84 9.73 24.59
N LYS A 259 -9.82 8.50 25.09
CA LYS A 259 -8.77 7.53 24.74
C LYS A 259 -8.86 7.15 23.26
N ALA A 260 -10.07 6.97 22.71
CA ALA A 260 -10.28 6.72 21.29
C ALA A 260 -9.73 7.86 20.43
N ALA A 261 -9.95 9.13 20.83
CA ALA A 261 -9.38 10.29 20.15
C ALA A 261 -7.83 10.31 20.23
N ASP A 262 -7.23 10.01 21.39
CA ASP A 262 -5.78 9.94 21.57
C ASP A 262 -5.14 8.81 20.73
N ASP A 263 -5.76 7.62 20.72
CA ASP A 263 -5.31 6.47 19.93
C ASP A 263 -5.42 6.75 18.41
N ALA A 264 -6.49 7.43 17.98
CA ALA A 264 -6.68 7.84 16.59
C ALA A 264 -5.63 8.88 16.16
N ARG A 265 -5.35 9.90 16.99
CA ARG A 265 -4.25 10.85 16.77
C ARG A 265 -2.91 10.12 16.62
N ASP A 266 -2.61 9.21 17.54
CA ASP A 266 -1.34 8.47 17.52
C ASP A 266 -1.22 7.63 16.24
N LEU A 267 -2.31 7.02 15.76
CA LEU A 267 -2.33 6.31 14.48
C LEU A 267 -2.09 7.26 13.30
N ARG A 268 -2.81 8.40 13.26
CA ARG A 268 -2.70 9.42 12.21
C ARG A 268 -1.27 9.92 12.07
N ILE A 269 -0.61 10.29 13.18
CA ILE A 269 0.78 10.78 13.17
C ILE A 269 1.75 9.65 12.83
N ARG A 270 1.60 8.48 13.46
CA ARG A 270 2.51 7.34 13.28
C ARG A 270 2.53 6.85 11.84
N ASP A 271 1.36 6.67 11.22
CA ASP A 271 1.26 6.15 9.86
C ASP A 271 1.37 7.26 8.81
N GLY A 272 0.90 8.47 9.11
CA GLY A 272 0.95 9.61 8.20
C GLY A 272 2.36 10.17 7.99
N LEU A 273 3.25 10.03 9.00
CA LEU A 273 4.66 10.42 8.90
C LEU A 273 5.59 9.26 8.49
N ARG A 274 5.06 8.08 8.13
CA ARG A 274 5.89 6.97 7.63
C ARG A 274 6.40 7.27 6.23
N ILE A 275 7.71 7.22 6.06
CA ILE A 275 8.38 7.38 4.76
C ILE A 275 8.68 5.99 4.19
N MET A 276 8.57 5.85 2.87
CA MET A 276 8.98 4.63 2.20
C MET A 276 10.51 4.48 2.28
N THR A 277 10.96 3.35 2.80
CA THR A 277 12.39 3.11 3.09
C THR A 277 13.25 3.17 1.81
N PRO A 278 14.45 3.77 1.86
CA PRO A 278 15.36 3.87 0.72
C PRO A 278 15.59 2.57 -0.08
N PRO A 279 15.73 1.38 0.53
CA PRO A 279 15.98 0.16 -0.24
C PRO A 279 14.82 -0.22 -1.17
N ARG A 280 13.56 0.08 -0.80
CA ARG A 280 12.39 -0.18 -1.67
C ARG A 280 12.48 0.63 -2.95
N TRP A 281 12.79 1.92 -2.83
CA TRP A 281 13.02 2.79 -3.99
C TRP A 281 14.16 2.29 -4.86
N GLY A 282 15.27 1.87 -4.25
CA GLY A 282 16.42 1.32 -4.97
C GLY A 282 16.05 0.12 -5.83
N VAL A 283 15.34 -0.86 -5.27
CA VAL A 283 14.92 -2.06 -6.02
C VAL A 283 13.98 -1.70 -7.18
N VAL A 284 12.99 -0.83 -6.96
CA VAL A 284 12.05 -0.42 -8.03
C VAL A 284 12.78 0.31 -9.16
N VAL A 285 13.70 1.23 -8.85
CA VAL A 285 14.49 1.97 -9.85
C VAL A 285 15.41 1.03 -10.63
N ILE A 286 16.05 0.07 -9.96
CA ILE A 286 16.90 -0.93 -10.61
C ILE A 286 16.07 -1.78 -11.58
N LEU A 287 14.92 -2.32 -11.16
CA LEU A 287 14.07 -3.12 -12.04
C LEU A 287 13.56 -2.31 -13.25
N ALA A 288 13.14 -1.07 -13.05
CA ALA A 288 12.71 -0.20 -14.14
C ALA A 288 13.86 0.09 -15.14
N THR A 289 15.07 0.31 -14.63
CA THR A 289 16.26 0.51 -15.47
C THR A 289 16.61 -0.76 -16.25
N LEU A 290 16.60 -1.92 -15.59
CA LEU A 290 16.82 -3.22 -16.24
C LEU A 290 15.77 -3.49 -17.32
N LEU A 291 14.51 -3.14 -17.07
CA LEU A 291 13.44 -3.25 -18.06
C LEU A 291 13.72 -2.39 -19.31
N LEU A 292 14.13 -1.14 -19.13
CA LEU A 292 14.50 -0.27 -20.26
C LEU A 292 15.72 -0.80 -21.02
N VAL A 293 16.75 -1.31 -20.32
CA VAL A 293 17.92 -1.94 -20.96
C VAL A 293 17.49 -3.17 -21.77
N SER A 294 16.64 -4.04 -21.19
CA SER A 294 16.14 -5.26 -21.82
C SER A 294 15.34 -4.96 -23.10
N ILE A 295 14.41 -4.00 -23.04
CA ILE A 295 13.62 -3.57 -24.21
C ILE A 295 14.51 -2.92 -25.27
N GLY A 296 15.49 -2.12 -24.84
CA GLY A 296 16.46 -1.49 -25.71
C GLY A 296 17.29 -2.52 -26.48
N ALA A 297 17.75 -3.57 -25.81
CA ALA A 297 18.47 -4.68 -26.41
C ALA A 297 17.60 -5.53 -27.34
N LEU A 298 16.34 -5.78 -26.95
CA LEU A 298 15.35 -6.50 -27.77
C LEU A 298 15.13 -5.86 -29.14
N HIS A 299 15.23 -4.53 -29.22
CA HIS A 299 15.10 -3.75 -30.46
C HIS A 299 16.45 -3.27 -31.01
N GLY A 300 17.56 -3.93 -30.66
CA GLY A 300 18.92 -3.52 -31.03
C GLY A 300 19.12 -3.30 -32.53
N GLU A 301 18.51 -4.14 -33.38
CA GLU A 301 18.62 -4.08 -34.84
C GLU A 301 17.82 -2.94 -35.48
N SER A 302 16.72 -2.50 -34.85
CA SER A 302 15.81 -1.50 -35.43
C SER A 302 15.81 -0.21 -34.63
N ARG A 303 16.59 0.79 -35.07
CA ARG A 303 16.69 2.08 -34.35
C ARG A 303 15.34 2.76 -34.13
N ARG A 304 14.46 2.76 -35.15
CA ARG A 304 13.11 3.33 -35.05
C ARG A 304 12.22 2.57 -34.07
N GLY A 305 12.23 1.23 -34.15
CA GLY A 305 11.50 0.36 -33.23
C GLY A 305 11.96 0.55 -31.78
N ARG A 306 13.27 0.64 -31.57
CA ARG A 306 13.88 0.93 -30.26
C ARG A 306 13.42 2.25 -29.67
N VAL A 307 13.40 3.34 -30.46
CA VAL A 307 12.90 4.64 -29.98
C VAL A 307 11.43 4.51 -29.57
N LEU A 308 10.58 3.95 -30.42
CA LEU A 308 9.15 3.80 -30.13
C LEU A 308 8.92 2.97 -28.85
N ALA A 309 9.56 1.80 -28.75
CA ALA A 309 9.41 0.91 -27.61
C ALA A 309 9.90 1.54 -26.30
N LEU A 310 11.09 2.17 -26.32
CA LEU A 310 11.62 2.86 -25.14
C LEU A 310 10.74 4.03 -24.74
N THR A 311 10.22 4.83 -25.68
CA THR A 311 9.32 5.94 -25.38
C THR A 311 8.04 5.45 -24.69
N LEU A 312 7.38 4.42 -25.25
CA LEU A 312 6.14 3.88 -24.68
C LEU A 312 6.36 3.34 -23.26
N VAL A 313 7.42 2.55 -23.04
CA VAL A 313 7.69 1.99 -21.72
C VAL A 313 8.17 3.04 -20.73
N THR A 314 8.92 4.05 -21.19
CA THR A 314 9.30 5.19 -20.35
C THR A 314 8.07 5.95 -19.87
N LEU A 315 7.08 6.19 -20.73
CA LEU A 315 5.81 6.82 -20.33
C LEU A 315 5.06 5.96 -19.31
N ALA A 316 5.00 4.64 -19.51
CA ALA A 316 4.38 3.74 -18.55
C ALA A 316 5.07 3.74 -17.17
N ILE A 317 6.41 3.63 -17.15
CA ILE A 317 7.21 3.73 -15.93
C ILE A 317 6.98 5.09 -15.26
N SER A 318 7.01 6.17 -16.03
CA SER A 318 6.80 7.53 -15.52
C SER A 318 5.42 7.70 -14.89
N ALA A 319 4.37 7.14 -15.50
CA ALA A 319 3.03 7.14 -14.94
C ALA A 319 2.97 6.38 -13.60
N CYS A 320 3.56 5.19 -13.52
CA CYS A 320 3.63 4.41 -12.28
C CYS A 320 4.36 5.16 -11.16
N PHE A 321 5.54 5.71 -11.45
CA PHE A 321 6.30 6.49 -10.48
C PHE A 321 5.59 7.80 -10.09
N GLY A 322 4.92 8.46 -11.05
CA GLY A 322 4.15 9.67 -10.80
C GLY A 322 3.01 9.43 -9.81
N VAL A 323 2.22 8.36 -10.01
CA VAL A 323 1.13 7.98 -9.08
C VAL A 323 1.66 7.70 -7.68
N ILE A 324 2.77 6.97 -7.57
CA ILE A 324 3.41 6.68 -6.27
C ILE A 324 3.91 7.96 -5.62
N ALA A 325 4.61 8.82 -6.37
CA ALA A 325 5.18 10.07 -5.84
C ALA A 325 4.11 11.03 -5.33
N VAL A 326 3.00 11.16 -6.08
CA VAL A 326 1.89 12.05 -5.71
C VAL A 326 1.16 11.58 -4.45
N GLN A 327 1.07 10.28 -4.21
CA GLN A 327 0.38 9.72 -3.05
C GLN A 327 1.31 9.39 -1.87
N ALA A 328 2.63 9.52 -2.07
CA ALA A 328 3.64 9.16 -1.07
C ALA A 328 3.55 9.99 0.22
N ARG A 329 2.94 11.19 0.18
CA ARG A 329 2.68 12.04 1.34
C ARG A 329 1.16 12.24 1.52
N PRO A 330 0.55 11.73 2.60
CA PRO A 330 -0.89 11.85 2.81
C PRO A 330 -1.32 13.29 3.15
N PHE A 331 -0.45 14.11 3.72
CA PHE A 331 -0.76 15.49 4.14
C PHE A 331 -0.20 16.57 3.21
N ALA A 332 0.43 16.20 2.10
CA ALA A 332 1.03 17.15 1.15
C ALA A 332 0.64 16.85 -0.29
N GLY A 333 0.73 17.86 -1.16
CA GLY A 333 0.41 17.73 -2.59
C GLY A 333 -1.07 17.92 -2.93
N ALA A 334 -1.44 17.57 -4.16
CA ALA A 334 -2.77 17.82 -4.73
C ALA A 334 -3.88 16.94 -4.13
N PHE A 335 -3.54 15.75 -3.63
CA PHE A 335 -4.47 14.79 -3.03
C PHE A 335 -4.26 14.68 -1.52
N ARG A 336 -3.86 15.78 -0.88
CA ARG A 336 -3.68 15.82 0.58
C ARG A 336 -5.00 15.57 1.29
N ILE A 337 -4.93 14.87 2.41
CA ILE A 337 -6.03 14.76 3.37
C ILE A 337 -6.20 16.12 4.03
N GLU A 338 -7.43 16.62 4.02
CA GLU A 338 -7.81 17.86 4.70
C GLU A 338 -8.51 17.57 6.03
N PRO A 339 -8.41 18.46 7.04
CA PRO A 339 -9.03 18.26 8.35
C PRO A 339 -10.52 18.64 8.31
N THR A 340 -11.27 18.22 7.30
CA THR A 340 -12.65 18.67 7.08
C THR A 340 -13.56 18.30 8.27
N GLU A 341 -13.56 17.03 8.68
CA GLU A 341 -14.35 16.55 9.83
C GLU A 341 -13.97 17.28 11.14
N LEU A 342 -12.69 17.55 11.35
CA LEU A 342 -12.20 18.28 12.52
C LEU A 342 -12.66 19.75 12.51
N ARG A 343 -12.72 20.39 11.34
CA ARG A 343 -13.30 21.73 11.20
C ARG A 343 -14.79 21.74 11.50
N GLU A 344 -15.53 20.68 11.15
CA GLU A 344 -16.95 20.57 11.48
C GLU A 344 -17.19 20.42 12.98
N VAL A 345 -16.37 19.63 13.68
CA VAL A 345 -16.40 19.57 15.15
C VAL A 345 -16.16 20.95 15.77
N LEU A 346 -15.14 21.67 15.28
CA LEU A 346 -14.86 23.03 15.75
C LEU A 346 -16.03 23.99 15.50
N GLY A 347 -16.63 23.91 14.30
CA GLY A 347 -17.80 24.71 13.94
C GLY A 347 -18.99 24.47 14.86
N ARG A 348 -19.27 23.22 15.23
CA ARG A 348 -20.31 22.89 16.22
C ARG A 348 -20.02 23.49 17.59
N LEU A 349 -18.78 23.39 18.07
CA LEU A 349 -18.37 23.95 19.36
C LEU A 349 -18.43 25.47 19.42
N GLU A 350 -18.18 26.15 18.30
CA GLU A 350 -18.23 27.63 18.22
C GLU A 350 -19.65 28.16 17.99
N THR A 351 -20.51 27.38 17.35
CA THR A 351 -21.91 27.75 17.08
C THR A 351 -22.87 27.36 18.19
N ALA A 352 -22.51 26.44 19.08
CA ALA A 352 -23.25 26.18 20.32
C ALA A 352 -23.07 27.37 21.26
N PRO A 353 -23.95 28.39 21.23
CA PRO A 353 -23.81 29.51 22.13
C PRO A 353 -24.10 28.95 23.52
N SER A 354 -23.52 29.56 24.54
CA SER A 354 -23.89 29.39 25.93
C SER A 354 -25.43 29.41 26.11
N ARG A 355 -26.07 28.24 26.04
CA ARG A 355 -27.46 28.05 26.47
C ARG A 355 -27.41 28.03 27.99
N THR A 356 -27.28 29.22 28.56
CA THR A 356 -27.56 29.53 29.95
C THR A 356 -29.03 29.30 30.25
#